data_AF-A0A8J5RRW1-F1
#
_entry.id   AF-A0A8J5RRW1-F1
#
_cell.length_a   1.000
_cell.length_b   1.000
_cell.length_c   1.000
_cell.angle_alpha   90.00
_cell.angle_beta   90.00
_cell.angle_gamma   90.00
#
_symmetry.space_group_name_H-M   'P 1'
#
loop_
_entity.id
_entity.type
_entity.pdbx_description
1 polymer ?
#
loop_
_entity_poly.entity_id
_entity_poly.type
_entity_poly.pdbx_seq_one_letter_code
_entity_poly.pdbx_strand_id
1 'polypeptide(L)' 'MEGMIEPLTKSNQFVSMLRKHCSKVHIRELDAGHAPHDEVPDKVNSLLIHWLVAWLYMILEFSGISN' A
#
# COMPACT_ATOMS: atom_id res chain seq x y z
N MET A 1 5.47 4.75 0.32
CA MET A 1 5.78 3.51 -0.40
C MET A 1 7.28 3.40 -0.43
N GLU A 2 7.82 2.30 0.04
CA GLU A 2 9.26 2.04 0.03
C GLU A 2 9.46 0.77 -0.80
N GLY A 3 10.40 0.80 -1.73
CA GLY A 3 10.71 -0.36 -2.56
C GLY A 3 11.64 -1.34 -1.83
N MET A 4 11.52 -2.62 -2.19
CA MET A 4 12.19 -3.71 -1.49
C MET A 4 13.69 -3.83 -1.79
N ILE A 5 14.19 -3.19 -2.85
CA ILE A 5 15.61 -3.30 -3.28
C ILE A 5 16.52 -2.34 -2.48
N GLU A 6 15.98 -1.52 -1.59
CA GLU A 6 16.77 -0.54 -0.86
C GLU A 6 17.71 -1.18 0.21
N PRO A 7 19.05 -1.03 0.12
CA PRO A 7 20.00 -1.65 1.05
C PRO A 7 20.01 -1.02 2.46
N LEU A 8 19.41 0.15 2.64
CA LEU A 8 19.51 0.97 3.86
C LEU A 8 18.35 0.75 4.84
N THR A 9 17.29 0.10 4.41
CA THR A 9 16.06 -0.05 5.18
C THR A 9 16.00 -1.47 5.70
N LYS A 10 15.82 -1.63 7.01
CA LYS A 10 15.45 -2.89 7.65
C LYS A 10 14.01 -3.28 7.24
N SER A 11 13.70 -3.22 5.95
CA SER A 11 12.36 -3.29 5.35
C SER A 11 11.61 -4.52 5.87
N ASN A 12 12.27 -5.66 5.95
CA ASN A 12 11.70 -6.89 6.49
C ASN A 12 11.36 -6.83 7.99
N GLN A 13 12.20 -6.18 8.82
CA GLN A 13 11.92 -6.02 10.25
C GLN A 13 10.79 -5.02 10.50
N PHE A 14 10.76 -3.94 9.72
CA PHE A 14 9.70 -2.93 9.78
C PHE A 14 8.36 -3.49 9.31
N VAL A 15 8.33 -4.21 8.19
CA VAL A 15 7.15 -4.93 7.70
C VAL A 15 6.67 -5.96 8.72
N SER A 16 7.58 -6.73 9.32
CA SER A 16 7.23 -7.69 10.38
C SER A 16 6.60 -7.00 11.60
N MET A 17 7.16 -5.87 12.03
CA MET A 17 6.57 -5.04 13.10
C MET A 17 5.16 -4.55 12.75
N LEU A 18 4.97 -4.01 11.55
CA LEU A 18 3.66 -3.54 11.09
C LEU A 18 2.63 -4.68 11.04
N ARG A 19 3.00 -5.85 10.51
CA ARG A 19 2.11 -7.02 10.48
C ARG A 19 1.72 -7.47 11.89
N LYS A 20 2.65 -7.40 12.85
CA LYS A 20 2.42 -7.81 14.24
C LYS A 20 1.53 -6.85 15.02
N HIS A 21 1.68 -5.55 14.82
CA HIS A 21 1.05 -4.53 15.67
C HIS A 21 -0.12 -3.78 15.00
N CYS A 22 -0.26 -3.87 13.68
CA CYS A 22 -1.28 -3.14 12.93
C CYS A 22 -2.12 -4.10 12.07
N SER A 23 -3.10 -4.75 12.68
CA SER A 23 -3.96 -5.77 12.02
C SER A 23 -4.81 -5.24 10.86
N LYS A 24 -4.99 -3.92 10.74
CA LYS A 24 -5.77 -3.27 9.68
C LYS A 24 -4.92 -2.70 8.53
N VAL A 25 -3.59 -2.82 8.61
CA VAL A 25 -2.69 -2.33 7.56
C VAL A 25 -2.58 -3.37 6.45
N HIS A 26 -2.83 -2.93 5.21
CA HIS A 26 -2.59 -3.74 4.02
C HIS A 26 -1.19 -3.46 3.49
N ILE A 27 -0.33 -4.48 3.52
CA ILE A 27 1.05 -4.39 3.02
C ILE A 27 1.11 -5.04 1.64
N ARG A 28 1.56 -4.27 0.65
CA ARG A 28 1.84 -4.71 -0.72
C ARG A 28 3.34 -4.56 -0.95
N GLU A 29 3.96 -5.64 -1.41
CA GLU A 29 5.38 -5.68 -1.76
C GLU A 29 5.54 -5.30 -3.24
N LEU A 30 6.51 -4.44 -3.53
CA LEU A 30 6.79 -3.95 -4.88
C LEU A 30 8.29 -4.07 -5.14
N ASP A 31 8.63 -4.72 -6.24
CA ASP A 31 9.99 -4.90 -6.71
C ASP A 31 10.49 -3.62 -7.38
N ALA A 32 11.01 -2.71 -6.55
CA ALA A 32 11.49 -1.38 -6.94
C ALA A 32 12.49 -0.88 -5.89
N GLY A 33 13.27 0.14 -6.24
CA GLY A 33 14.17 0.85 -5.33
C GLY A 33 13.47 1.89 -4.44
N HIS A 34 14.23 2.82 -3.87
CA HIS A 34 13.76 3.78 -2.87
C HIS A 34 12.58 4.64 -3.34
N ALA A 35 12.60 5.05 -4.61
CA ALA A 35 11.58 5.88 -5.23
C ALA A 35 10.79 5.05 -6.26
N PRO A 36 9.88 4.15 -5.81
CA PRO A 36 9.16 3.27 -6.72
C PRO A 36 8.27 4.01 -7.72
N HIS A 37 7.94 5.28 -7.46
CA HIS A 37 7.18 6.13 -8.39
C HIS A 37 8.02 6.58 -9.59
N ASP A 38 9.35 6.74 -9.42
CA ASP A 38 10.24 7.10 -10.52
C ASP A 38 10.55 5.89 -11.41
N GLU A 39 10.59 4.69 -10.83
CA GLU A 39 10.92 3.45 -11.55
C GLU A 39 9.71 2.80 -12.22
N VAL A 40 8.59 2.66 -11.47
CA VAL A 40 7.38 1.94 -11.90
C VAL A 40 6.10 2.75 -11.60
N PRO A 41 5.96 3.97 -12.14
CA PRO A 41 4.87 4.89 -11.83
C PRO A 41 3.48 4.27 -12.05
N ASP A 42 3.31 3.52 -13.14
CA ASP A 42 2.02 2.89 -13.47
C ASP A 42 1.61 1.84 -12.44
N LYS A 43 2.57 1.05 -11.95
CA LYS A 43 2.29 0.01 -10.95
C LYS A 43 1.94 0.65 -9.62
N VAL A 44 2.65 1.70 -9.24
CA VAL A 44 2.37 2.49 -8.04
C VAL A 44 0.98 3.15 -8.12
N ASN A 45 0.67 3.82 -9.22
CA ASN A 45 -0.61 4.48 -9.43
C ASN A 45 -1.77 3.48 -9.40
N SER A 46 -1.61 2.30 -10.03
CA SER A 46 -2.60 1.24 -9.99
C SER A 46 -2.91 0.77 -8.56
N LEU A 47 -1.87 0.59 -7.72
CA LEU A 47 -2.04 0.21 -6.31
C LEU A 47 -2.76 1.29 -5.50
N LEU A 48 -2.42 2.56 -5.72
CA LEU A 48 -3.07 3.70 -5.06
C LEU A 48 -4.54 3.83 -5.46
N ILE A 49 -4.84 3.74 -6.75
CA ILE A 49 -6.21 3.81 -7.27
C ILE A 49 -7.05 2.68 -6.68
N HIS A 50 -6.54 1.44 -6.70
CA HIS A 50 -7.25 0.31 -6.11
C HIS A 50 -7.53 0.54 -4.62
N TRP A 51 -6.55 1.04 -3.86
CA TRP A 51 -6.75 1.36 -2.46
C TRP A 51 -7.85 2.43 -2.28
N LEU A 52 -7.78 3.55 -3.00
CA LEU A 52 -8.80 4.61 -2.92
C LEU A 52 -10.20 4.10 -3.27
N VAL A 53 -10.33 3.29 -4.31
CA VAL A 53 -11.60 2.70 -4.74
C VAL A 53 -12.17 1.77 -3.66
N ALA A 54 -11.34 0.92 -3.06
CA ALA A 54 -11.77 0.04 -1.96
C ALA A 54 -12.27 0.85 -0.75
N TRP A 55 -11.60 1.95 -0.41
CA TRP A 55 -12.05 2.86 0.64
C TRP A 55 -13.35 3.58 0.29
N LEU A 56 -13.50 4.02 -0.96
CA LEU A 56 -14.72 4.65 -1.42
C LEU A 56 -15.92 3.69 -1.32
N TYR A 57 -15.77 2.44 -1.78
CA TYR A 57 -16.81 1.42 -1.63
C TYR A 57 -17.16 1.18 -0.17
N MET A 58 -16.16 1.04 0.70
CA MET A 58 -16.39 0.88 2.14
C MET A 58 -17.19 2.06 2.71
N ILE A 59 -16.83 3.31 2.38
CA ILE A 59 -17.56 4.50 2.84
C ILE A 59 -19.00 4.54 2.30
N LEU A 60 -19.20 4.20 1.03
CA LEU A 60 -20.54 4.17 0.41
C LEU A 60 -21.43 3.11 1.08
N GLU A 61 -20.90 1.92 1.36
CA GLU A 61 -21.61 0.88 2.12
C GLU A 61 -21.98 1.33 3.54
N PHE A 62 -21.06 1.99 4.25
CA PHE A 62 -21.32 2.48 5.61
C PHE A 62 -22.24 3.71 5.66
N SER A 63 -22.26 4.53 4.62
CA SER A 63 -23.12 5.74 4.57
C SER A 63 -24.56 5.44 4.15
N GLY A 64 -24.88 4.18 3.78
CA GLY A 64 -26.24 3.78 3.39
C GLY A 64 -26.73 4.46 2.12
N ILE A 65 -25.83 5.03 1.31
CA ILE A 65 -26.15 5.62 0.01
C ILE A 65 -26.22 4.46 -1.00
N SER A 66 -27.29 3.68 -0.93
CA SER A 66 -27.68 2.78 -2.03
C SER A 66 -28.35 3.63 -3.11
N ASN A 67 -27.88 3.49 -4.37
CA ASN A 67 -28.53 4.06 -5.56
C ASN A 67 -30.01 3.72 -5.63
#